data_AF-A0A7S3LHE8-F1
#
_entry.id   AF-A0A7S3LHE8-F1
#
_cell.length_a   1.000
_cell.length_b   1.000
_cell.length_c   1.000
_cell.angle_alpha   90.00
_cell.angle_beta   90.00
_cell.angle_gamma   90.00
#
_symmetry.space_group_name_H-M   'P 1'
#
loop_
_entity.id
_entity.type
_entity.pdbx_description
1 polymer ?
#
loop_
_entity_poly.entity_id
_entity_poly.type
_entity_poly.pdbx_seq_one_letter_code
_entity_poly.pdbx_strand_id
1 'polypeptide(L)'
;WKQHGAKTDSERLDSIAVEQMQGGTRRKHPYNAFLAKVILNLEGLLPPDASEDQILSLLSKFPRNNFAVVDDLQKAIGAAVYPIGCILNHSCRPNCILTYDGTRQIIRTVKSVTKGEELCHSYVDLITTRDERREQLMTTYGFACSCERCEEEKPNSESSGAKMDLRKVQRLEDFPSEVQDRLKIAYELHQKALGENDLSLERSLVQSILEIRKEILDPYNLELHQTICWAMSLALLDNDIQFARNMCRDIVQTLEAVLKPGMPMHPLLSTQLFTLAELETANGNRNEAKRVISECIKYVRITHGEESQLYNKAMLFLLSLN
;
A
#
# COMPACT_ATOMS: atom_id res chain seq x y z
N TRP A 1 1.28 -10.44 7.85
CA TRP A 1 1.58 -9.14 8.46
C TRP A 1 2.42 -9.33 9.72
N LYS A 2 3.63 -9.86 9.55
CA LYS A 2 4.73 -9.67 10.51
C LYS A 2 5.79 -8.91 9.73
N GLN A 3 5.70 -7.58 9.71
CA GLN A 3 6.87 -6.78 9.37
C GLN A 3 7.77 -6.90 10.59
N HIS A 4 8.75 -7.78 10.51
CA HIS A 4 9.78 -7.88 11.53
C HIS A 4 10.44 -6.51 11.67
N GLY A 5 10.34 -5.95 12.87
CA GLY A 5 11.30 -5.02 13.40
C GLY A 5 12.67 -5.69 13.40
N ALA A 6 13.38 -5.53 12.30
CA ALA A 6 14.82 -5.55 12.29
C ALA A 6 15.21 -4.15 11.83
N LYS A 7 15.80 -3.36 12.73
CA LYS A 7 16.73 -2.33 12.31
C LYS A 7 17.89 -3.05 11.63
N THR A 8 17.70 -3.38 10.35
CA THR A 8 18.76 -3.89 9.49
C THR A 8 19.69 -2.73 9.19
N ASP A 9 20.93 -3.03 8.82
CA ASP A 9 21.97 -2.07 8.45
C ASP A 9 21.59 -0.99 7.39
N SER A 10 20.35 -0.99 6.87
CA SER A 10 19.78 0.05 6.00
C SER A 10 19.70 1.43 6.67
N GLU A 11 19.35 1.53 7.97
CA GLU A 11 19.27 2.84 8.66
C GLU A 11 20.65 3.53 8.73
N ARG A 12 21.73 2.75 8.74
CA ARG A 12 23.11 3.28 8.71
C ARG A 12 23.51 3.73 7.30
N LEU A 13 22.92 3.14 6.26
CA LEU A 13 23.18 3.43 4.85
C LEU A 13 22.43 4.66 4.34
N ASP A 14 21.23 4.94 4.88
CA ASP A 14 20.44 6.13 4.52
C ASP A 14 21.15 7.44 4.90
N SER A 15 21.94 7.43 5.97
CA SER A 15 22.71 8.59 6.41
C SER A 15 23.78 9.07 5.41
N ILE A 16 24.23 8.20 4.49
CA ILE A 16 25.21 8.54 3.44
C ILE A 16 24.51 9.10 2.18
N ALA A 17 23.20 8.92 2.04
CA ALA A 17 22.44 9.27 0.83
C ALA A 17 21.96 10.74 0.78
N VAL A 18 22.12 11.52 1.85
CA VAL A 18 21.49 12.85 1.97
C VAL A 18 22.28 13.96 1.25
N GLU A 19 23.56 13.77 0.92
CA GLU A 19 24.31 14.81 0.21
C GLU A 19 24.31 14.62 -1.32
N GLN A 20 23.63 15.57 -1.98
CA GLN A 20 23.71 15.95 -3.41
C GLN A 20 22.69 15.31 -4.37
N MET A 21 21.44 15.77 -4.28
CA MET A 21 20.43 15.65 -5.35
C MET A 21 20.35 16.94 -6.21
N GLN A 22 21.37 17.19 -7.02
CA GLN A 22 21.27 18.10 -8.18
C GLN A 22 21.99 17.48 -9.38
N GLY A 23 21.24 17.21 -10.45
CA GLY A 23 21.77 16.79 -11.76
C GLY A 23 21.60 15.30 -12.06
N GLY A 24 20.84 15.00 -13.12
CA GLY A 24 20.42 13.67 -13.56
C GLY A 24 21.53 12.76 -14.10
N THR A 25 22.56 12.50 -13.29
CA THR A 25 23.57 11.48 -13.57
C THR A 25 23.17 10.18 -12.88
N ARG A 26 23.13 9.08 -13.65
CA ARG A 26 22.93 7.71 -13.16
C ARG A 26 24.07 7.33 -12.20
N ARG A 27 24.00 7.70 -10.92
CA ARG A 27 25.04 7.30 -9.96
C ARG A 27 24.95 5.78 -9.73
N LYS A 28 26.06 5.09 -10.02
CA LYS A 28 26.30 3.69 -9.69
C LYS A 28 26.30 3.59 -8.16
N HIS A 29 25.27 2.97 -7.56
CA HIS A 29 25.21 2.80 -6.11
C HIS A 29 26.43 1.96 -5.67
N PRO A 30 27.28 2.41 -4.73
CA PRO A 30 28.54 1.75 -4.39
C PRO A 30 28.35 0.29 -3.98
N TYR A 31 27.22 -0.04 -3.35
CA TYR A 31 26.81 -1.41 -3.07
C TYR A 31 26.60 -2.27 -4.33
N ASN A 32 25.99 -1.73 -5.40
CA ASN A 32 25.76 -2.48 -6.63
C ASN A 32 27.08 -2.80 -7.35
N ALA A 33 28.08 -1.91 -7.27
CA ALA A 33 29.41 -2.18 -7.82
C ALA A 33 30.11 -3.32 -7.06
N PHE A 34 29.99 -3.34 -5.73
CA PHE A 34 30.48 -4.46 -4.92
C PHE A 34 29.78 -5.77 -5.29
N LEU A 35 28.45 -5.79 -5.34
CA LEU A 35 27.67 -6.96 -5.72
C LEU A 35 28.00 -7.46 -7.13
N ALA A 36 28.20 -6.55 -8.10
CA ALA A 36 28.56 -6.93 -9.46
C ALA A 36 29.86 -7.73 -9.50
N LYS A 37 30.87 -7.33 -8.72
CA LYS A 37 32.14 -8.06 -8.59
C LYS A 37 31.98 -9.43 -7.94
N VAL A 38 31.19 -9.51 -6.87
CA VAL A 38 30.91 -10.79 -6.20
C VAL A 38 30.21 -11.74 -7.16
N ILE A 39 29.15 -11.28 -7.83
CA ILE A 39 28.33 -12.06 -8.76
C ILE A 39 29.15 -12.54 -9.96
N LEU A 40 30.04 -11.72 -10.49
CA LEU A 40 30.93 -12.09 -11.61
C LEU A 40 31.84 -13.28 -11.28
N ASN A 41 32.19 -13.47 -10.00
CA ASN A 41 33.07 -14.55 -9.55
C ASN A 41 32.30 -15.83 -9.11
N LEU A 42 30.97 -15.85 -9.23
CA LEU A 42 30.17 -17.04 -8.91
C LEU A 42 30.10 -17.98 -10.11
N GLU A 43 30.76 -19.13 -10.00
CA GLU A 43 30.78 -20.15 -11.06
C GLU A 43 29.36 -20.66 -11.38
N GLY A 44 29.04 -20.75 -12.68
CA GLY A 44 27.79 -21.32 -13.18
C GLY A 44 26.55 -20.42 -13.05
N LEU A 45 26.66 -19.23 -12.46
CA LEU A 45 25.53 -18.32 -12.31
C LEU A 45 25.26 -17.48 -13.57
N LEU A 46 26.31 -17.07 -14.27
CA LEU A 46 26.23 -16.16 -15.41
C LEU A 46 26.72 -16.81 -16.71
N PRO A 47 26.29 -16.29 -17.88
CA PRO A 47 26.92 -16.59 -19.15
C PRO A 47 28.44 -16.30 -19.12
N PRO A 48 29.28 -17.07 -19.84
CA PRO A 48 30.73 -16.89 -19.83
C PRO A 48 31.21 -15.51 -20.32
N ASP A 49 30.39 -14.81 -21.09
CA ASP A 49 30.67 -13.49 -21.67
C ASP A 49 30.10 -12.33 -20.83
N ALA A 50 29.54 -12.61 -19.65
CA ALA A 50 29.02 -11.58 -18.77
C ALA A 50 30.14 -10.66 -18.25
N SER A 51 29.90 -9.34 -18.31
CA SER A 51 30.81 -8.31 -17.81
C SER A 51 30.29 -7.64 -16.54
N GLU A 52 31.21 -7.11 -15.72
CA GLU A 52 30.87 -6.34 -14.51
C GLU A 52 29.89 -5.19 -14.82
N ASP A 53 30.11 -4.45 -15.92
CA ASP A 53 29.25 -3.34 -16.31
C ASP A 53 27.84 -3.79 -16.72
N GLN A 54 27.69 -4.96 -17.37
CA GLN A 54 26.37 -5.53 -17.66
C GLN A 54 25.64 -5.90 -16.37
N ILE A 55 26.31 -6.57 -15.43
CA ILE A 55 25.74 -6.95 -14.14
C ILE A 55 25.32 -5.70 -13.36
N LEU A 56 26.20 -4.71 -13.28
CA LEU A 56 25.92 -3.43 -12.62
C LEU A 56 24.73 -2.70 -13.26
N SER A 57 24.62 -2.74 -14.58
CA SER A 57 23.47 -2.19 -15.32
C SER A 57 22.17 -2.89 -14.92
N LEU A 58 22.18 -4.22 -14.84
CA LEU A 58 21.02 -5.03 -14.45
C LEU A 58 20.62 -4.78 -12.98
N LEU A 59 21.58 -4.81 -12.06
CA LEU A 59 21.36 -4.50 -10.64
C LEU A 59 20.80 -3.09 -10.44
N SER A 60 21.19 -2.15 -11.30
CA SER A 60 20.64 -0.80 -11.26
C SER A 60 19.23 -0.74 -11.83
N LYS A 61 18.91 -1.50 -12.89
CA LYS A 61 17.58 -1.48 -13.52
C LYS A 61 16.54 -2.23 -12.70
N PHE A 62 16.92 -3.36 -12.09
CA PHE A 62 15.99 -4.28 -11.46
C PHE A 62 15.08 -3.63 -10.39
N PRO A 63 15.58 -2.90 -9.38
CA PRO A 63 14.74 -2.32 -8.33
C PRO A 63 13.72 -1.27 -8.80
N ARG A 64 13.90 -0.74 -10.02
CA ARG A 64 13.05 0.29 -10.61
C ARG A 64 12.02 -0.25 -11.60
N ASN A 65 12.14 -1.53 -11.95
CA ASN A 65 11.37 -2.17 -13.01
C ASN A 65 10.81 -3.54 -12.59
N ASN A 66 11.12 -4.02 -11.39
CA ASN A 66 10.51 -5.23 -10.87
C ASN A 66 9.13 -4.92 -10.29
N PHE A 67 8.29 -5.94 -10.28
CA PHE A 67 6.95 -5.88 -9.71
C PHE A 67 6.87 -6.91 -8.58
N ALA A 68 6.22 -6.52 -7.48
CA ALA A 68 5.66 -7.50 -6.56
C ALA A 68 4.48 -8.18 -7.27
N VAL A 69 4.57 -9.50 -7.44
CA VAL A 69 3.44 -10.32 -7.88
C VAL A 69 2.58 -10.57 -6.65
N VAL A 70 1.30 -10.23 -6.75
CA VAL A 70 0.34 -10.34 -5.64
C VAL A 70 -0.76 -11.35 -5.95
N ASP A 71 -1.30 -11.97 -4.90
CA ASP A 71 -2.50 -12.80 -4.99
C ASP A 71 -3.80 -11.96 -4.97
N ASP A 72 -4.96 -12.62 -5.02
CA ASP A 72 -6.30 -11.99 -4.95
C ASP A 72 -6.51 -11.16 -3.67
N LEU A 73 -5.73 -11.43 -2.60
CA LEU A 73 -5.76 -10.71 -1.33
C LEU A 73 -4.74 -9.55 -1.30
N GLN A 74 -4.15 -9.21 -2.45
CA GLN A 74 -3.10 -8.19 -2.61
C GLN A 74 -1.83 -8.49 -1.79
N LYS A 75 -1.61 -9.74 -1.39
CA LYS A 75 -0.40 -10.15 -0.68
C LYS A 75 0.68 -10.49 -1.68
N ALA A 76 1.88 -9.91 -1.49
CA ALA A 76 3.05 -10.25 -2.30
C ALA A 76 3.43 -11.73 -2.12
N ILE A 77 3.48 -12.46 -3.23
CA ILE A 77 3.86 -13.87 -3.30
C ILE A 77 5.18 -14.09 -4.06
N GLY A 78 5.70 -13.05 -4.71
CA GLY A 78 6.97 -13.10 -5.42
C GLY A 78 7.35 -11.78 -6.06
N ALA A 79 8.46 -11.78 -6.79
CA ALA A 79 8.90 -10.67 -7.62
C ALA A 79 9.10 -11.16 -9.06
N ALA A 80 8.71 -10.33 -10.02
CA ALA A 80 8.87 -10.63 -11.44
C ALA A 80 9.17 -9.36 -12.24
N VAL A 81 9.68 -9.55 -13.46
CA VAL A 81 9.95 -8.46 -14.41
C VAL A 81 8.99 -8.62 -15.58
N TYR A 82 8.25 -7.55 -15.87
CA TYR A 82 7.29 -7.50 -16.96
C TYR A 82 7.65 -6.36 -17.92
N PRO A 83 8.46 -6.61 -18.98
CA PRO A 83 8.96 -5.54 -19.83
C PRO A 83 7.89 -4.61 -20.41
N ILE A 84 6.70 -5.14 -20.72
CA ILE A 84 5.55 -4.34 -21.18
C ILE A 84 4.95 -3.52 -20.02
N GLY A 85 4.80 -4.12 -18.84
CA GLY A 85 4.31 -3.43 -17.65
C GLY A 85 5.21 -2.28 -17.22
N CYS A 86 6.54 -2.44 -17.33
CA CYS A 86 7.53 -1.40 -16.99
C CYS A 86 7.41 -0.12 -17.82
N ILE A 87 6.67 -0.14 -18.94
CA ILE A 87 6.51 1.04 -19.81
C ILE A 87 5.53 2.05 -19.20
N LEU A 88 4.58 1.60 -18.37
CA LEU A 88 3.56 2.47 -17.79
C LEU A 88 4.20 3.33 -16.71
N ASN A 89 4.05 4.65 -16.83
CA ASN A 89 4.56 5.60 -15.85
C ASN A 89 3.71 5.64 -14.57
N HIS A 90 4.23 6.35 -13.57
CA HIS A 90 3.56 6.55 -12.31
C HIS A 90 2.50 7.67 -12.36
N SER A 91 1.38 7.48 -11.67
CA SER A 91 0.51 8.57 -11.21
C SER A 91 -0.11 8.21 -9.86
N CYS A 92 -0.28 9.19 -8.97
CA CYS A 92 -1.07 9.00 -7.74
C CYS A 92 -2.60 9.05 -7.99
N ARG A 93 -3.02 9.33 -9.24
CA ARG A 93 -4.37 9.15 -9.80
C ARG A 93 -4.32 8.32 -11.10
N PRO A 94 -3.85 7.07 -11.03
CA PRO A 94 -3.64 6.30 -12.24
C PRO A 94 -4.96 5.95 -12.93
N ASN A 95 -4.87 5.68 -14.24
CA ASN A 95 -5.99 5.18 -15.05
C ASN A 95 -5.89 3.66 -15.27
N CYS A 96 -4.76 3.04 -14.96
CA CYS A 96 -4.57 1.60 -15.01
C CYS A 96 -4.32 0.99 -13.62
N ILE A 97 -4.77 -0.25 -13.46
CA ILE A 97 -4.39 -1.12 -12.35
C ILE A 97 -3.76 -2.41 -12.89
N LEU A 98 -2.94 -3.04 -12.06
CA LEU A 98 -2.23 -4.28 -12.37
C LEU A 98 -2.77 -5.38 -11.46
N THR A 99 -3.17 -6.50 -12.05
CA THR A 99 -3.50 -7.76 -11.36
C THR A 99 -2.70 -8.91 -11.96
N TYR A 100 -2.75 -10.08 -11.34
CA TYR A 100 -2.01 -11.25 -11.77
C TYR A 100 -2.92 -12.48 -11.85
N ASP A 101 -2.72 -13.29 -12.90
CA ASP A 101 -3.27 -14.64 -13.04
C ASP A 101 -2.10 -15.62 -13.12
N GLY A 102 -1.77 -16.23 -11.98
CA GLY A 102 -0.49 -16.92 -11.79
C GLY A 102 0.69 -15.96 -12.03
N THR A 103 1.50 -16.23 -13.06
CA THR A 103 2.62 -15.37 -13.44
C THR A 103 2.27 -14.36 -14.53
N ARG A 104 1.04 -14.39 -15.07
CA ARG A 104 0.59 -13.48 -16.13
C ARG A 104 0.17 -12.14 -15.52
N GLN A 105 0.84 -11.05 -15.89
CA GLN A 105 0.41 -9.70 -15.55
C GLN A 105 -0.76 -9.28 -16.43
N ILE A 106 -1.80 -8.74 -15.82
CA ILE A 106 -2.98 -8.19 -16.49
C ILE A 106 -3.09 -6.71 -16.14
N ILE A 107 -3.21 -5.88 -17.16
CA ILE A 107 -3.34 -4.42 -17.03
C ILE A 107 -4.73 -4.03 -17.50
N ARG A 108 -5.51 -3.36 -16.64
CA ARG A 108 -6.85 -2.88 -16.98
C ARG A 108 -6.99 -1.40 -16.69
N THR A 109 -7.67 -0.71 -17.60
CA THR A 109 -8.12 0.66 -17.35
C THR A 109 -9.28 0.67 -16.35
N VAL A 110 -9.20 1.49 -15.31
CA VAL A 110 -10.23 1.62 -14.26
C VAL A 110 -11.08 2.88 -14.38
N LYS A 111 -10.81 3.69 -15.40
CA LYS A 111 -11.60 4.85 -15.83
C LYS A 111 -11.48 4.99 -17.35
N SER A 112 -12.36 5.78 -17.94
CA SER A 112 -12.29 6.10 -19.37
C SER A 112 -10.95 6.75 -19.72
N VAL A 113 -10.37 6.37 -20.84
CA VAL A 113 -9.11 6.90 -21.36
C VAL A 113 -9.34 7.43 -22.77
N THR A 114 -8.83 8.61 -23.06
CA THR A 114 -8.94 9.24 -24.39
C THR A 114 -7.73 8.95 -25.27
N LYS A 115 -7.87 9.06 -26.60
CA LYS A 115 -6.75 8.85 -27.52
C LYS A 115 -5.64 9.87 -27.25
N GLY A 116 -4.42 9.39 -26.98
CA GLY A 116 -3.26 10.22 -26.68
C GLY A 116 -3.06 10.50 -25.19
N GLU A 117 -3.99 10.07 -24.33
CA GLU A 117 -3.80 10.08 -22.89
C GLU A 117 -2.80 8.99 -22.48
N GLU A 118 -1.88 9.35 -21.57
CA GLU A 118 -0.88 8.43 -21.06
C GLU A 118 -1.51 7.39 -20.13
N LEU A 119 -1.10 6.13 -20.27
CA LEU A 119 -1.50 5.06 -19.36
C LEU A 119 -0.52 4.99 -18.18
N CYS A 120 -1.04 5.18 -16.97
CA CYS A 120 -0.24 5.19 -15.74
C CYS A 120 -0.80 4.21 -14.71
N HIS A 121 0.08 3.65 -13.88
CA HIS A 121 -0.29 2.91 -12.67
C HIS A 121 0.36 3.52 -11.41
N SER A 122 0.00 3.04 -10.22
CA SER A 122 0.68 3.47 -8.99
C SER A 122 1.88 2.58 -8.71
N TYR A 123 3.00 3.19 -8.31
CA TYR A 123 4.24 2.51 -7.90
C TYR A 123 4.34 2.40 -6.37
N VAL A 124 3.47 3.12 -5.67
CA VAL A 124 3.46 3.30 -4.22
C VAL A 124 2.05 3.07 -3.69
N ASP A 125 1.94 2.88 -2.39
CA ASP A 125 0.63 2.82 -1.74
C ASP A 125 -0.07 4.18 -1.87
N LEU A 126 -1.32 4.16 -2.33
CA LEU A 126 -2.13 5.37 -2.51
C LEU A 126 -2.79 5.83 -1.22
N ILE A 127 -2.71 5.04 -0.14
CA ILE A 127 -3.19 5.39 1.20
C ILE A 127 -2.20 6.30 1.93
N THR A 128 -0.92 6.33 1.57
CA THR A 128 0.08 7.18 2.24
C THR A 128 0.04 8.64 1.76
N THR A 129 0.50 9.57 2.60
CA THR A 129 0.45 11.01 2.35
C THR A 129 1.24 11.43 1.12
N ARG A 130 0.99 12.65 0.62
CA ARG A 130 1.75 13.21 -0.50
C ARG A 130 3.26 13.14 -0.29
N ASP A 131 3.72 13.50 0.91
CA ASP A 131 5.14 13.61 1.19
C ASP A 131 5.80 12.23 1.28
N GLU A 132 5.17 11.27 1.96
CA GLU A 132 5.62 9.86 1.98
C GLU A 132 5.67 9.26 0.57
N ARG A 133 4.65 9.49 -0.26
CA ARG A 133 4.64 9.01 -1.65
C ARG A 133 5.80 9.61 -2.44
N ARG A 134 6.04 10.91 -2.32
CA ARG A 134 7.12 11.60 -3.05
C ARG A 134 8.50 11.20 -2.55
N GLU A 135 8.67 11.01 -1.25
CA GLU A 135 9.89 10.48 -0.66
C GLU A 135 10.19 9.07 -1.19
N GLN A 136 9.21 8.15 -1.12
CA GLN A 136 9.36 6.80 -1.65
C GLN A 136 9.69 6.81 -3.15
N LEU A 137 9.01 7.64 -3.94
CA LEU A 137 9.30 7.77 -5.37
C LEU A 137 10.69 8.32 -5.66
N MET A 138 11.14 9.29 -4.87
CA MET A 138 12.49 9.86 -5.02
C MET A 138 13.56 8.83 -4.63
N THR A 139 13.41 8.17 -3.48
CA THR A 139 14.36 7.19 -2.96
C THR A 139 14.48 5.97 -3.86
N THR A 140 13.36 5.43 -4.36
CA THR A 140 13.36 4.20 -5.17
C THR A 140 13.55 4.47 -6.66
N TYR A 141 12.88 5.49 -7.21
CA TYR A 141 12.81 5.72 -8.66
C TYR A 141 13.53 6.99 -9.12
N GLY A 142 13.93 7.88 -8.21
CA GLY A 142 14.71 9.08 -8.54
C GLY A 142 13.91 10.20 -9.17
N PHE A 143 12.59 10.28 -8.94
CA PHE A 143 11.76 11.37 -9.45
C PHE A 143 10.73 11.85 -8.44
N ALA A 144 10.30 13.11 -8.62
CA ALA A 144 9.24 13.73 -7.85
C ALA A 144 7.94 13.76 -8.66
N CYS A 145 6.87 13.14 -8.16
CA CYS A 145 5.57 13.12 -8.83
C CYS A 145 4.88 14.50 -8.83
N SER A 146 4.39 14.93 -9.99
CA SER A 146 3.63 16.17 -10.21
C SER A 146 2.25 15.91 -10.80
N CYS A 147 1.66 14.73 -10.54
CA CYS A 147 0.31 14.42 -11.00
C CYS A 147 -0.73 15.31 -10.31
N GLU A 148 -1.93 15.39 -10.88
CA GLU A 148 -3.06 16.20 -10.39
C GLU A 148 -3.28 16.06 -8.87
N ARG A 149 -3.24 14.84 -8.32
CA ARG A 149 -3.38 14.62 -6.88
C ARG A 149 -2.25 15.21 -6.04
N CYS A 150 -1.00 15.06 -6.49
CA CYS A 150 0.15 15.65 -5.78
C CYS A 150 0.15 17.18 -5.86
N GLU A 151 -0.48 17.76 -6.88
CA GLU A 151 -0.66 19.19 -7.05
C GLU A 151 -1.79 19.72 -6.14
N GLU A 152 -2.92 19.00 -6.07
CA GLU A 152 -4.03 19.34 -5.17
C GLU A 152 -3.67 19.22 -3.69
N GLU A 153 -2.90 18.19 -3.32
CA GLU A 153 -2.46 17.93 -1.94
C GLU A 153 -1.27 18.79 -1.51
N LYS A 154 -0.86 19.80 -2.31
CA LYS A 154 0.24 20.69 -1.93
C LYS A 154 -0.06 21.40 -0.59
N PRO A 155 0.90 21.50 0.34
CA PRO A 155 0.73 22.32 1.53
C PRO A 155 0.62 23.79 1.11
N ASN A 156 -0.55 24.41 1.24
CA ASN A 156 -0.71 25.84 1.01
C ASN A 156 -0.39 26.62 2.28
N SER A 157 0.55 27.56 2.21
CA SER A 157 0.75 28.56 3.28
C SER A 157 -0.36 29.62 3.30
N GLU A 158 -1.12 29.81 2.21
CA GLU A 158 -2.12 30.89 2.09
C GLU A 158 -3.23 30.57 1.04
N SER A 159 -4.25 29.76 1.35
CA SER A 159 -5.58 29.88 0.68
C SER A 159 -6.64 28.88 1.15
N SER A 160 -7.84 29.42 1.38
CA SER A 160 -9.09 28.80 1.82
C SER A 160 -9.84 27.97 0.75
N GLY A 161 -9.15 27.44 -0.26
CA GLY A 161 -9.77 26.76 -1.42
C GLY A 161 -9.18 25.41 -1.83
N ALA A 162 -8.06 24.97 -1.24
CA ALA A 162 -7.50 23.65 -1.53
C ALA A 162 -8.27 22.56 -0.78
N LYS A 163 -8.63 21.47 -1.47
CA LYS A 163 -9.08 20.24 -0.80
C LYS A 163 -7.86 19.61 -0.13
N MET A 164 -7.64 19.99 1.12
CA MET A 164 -6.57 19.52 2.00
C MET A 164 -6.45 17.99 1.96
N ASP A 165 -5.22 17.45 2.02
CA ASP A 165 -5.00 16.00 2.13
C ASP A 165 -5.81 15.47 3.32
N LEU A 166 -6.79 14.60 3.03
CA LEU A 166 -7.67 14.01 4.04
C LEU A 166 -6.87 13.22 5.08
N ARG A 167 -5.66 12.79 4.72
CA ARG A 167 -4.71 12.16 5.64
C ARG A 167 -3.77 13.25 6.13
N LYS A 168 -4.24 14.02 7.11
CA LYS A 168 -3.31 14.86 7.85
C LYS A 168 -2.34 13.92 8.57
N VAL A 169 -1.10 13.83 8.11
CA VAL A 169 0.01 13.55 9.04
C VAL A 169 0.12 14.82 9.87
N GLN A 170 -0.67 14.84 10.94
CA GLN A 170 -0.55 15.87 11.96
C GLN A 170 0.80 15.61 12.61
N ARG A 171 1.75 16.52 12.45
CA ARG A 171 3.00 16.43 13.17
C ARG A 171 2.66 16.50 14.65
N LEU A 172 3.43 15.80 15.49
CA LEU A 172 3.21 15.84 16.94
C LEU A 172 3.15 17.29 17.45
N GLU A 173 4.00 18.15 16.89
CA GLU A 173 4.10 19.59 17.15
C GLU A 173 2.81 20.37 16.86
N ASP A 174 1.93 19.87 15.99
CA ASP A 174 0.67 20.51 15.62
C ASP A 174 -0.41 20.39 16.71
N PHE A 175 -0.18 19.56 17.73
CA PHE A 175 -1.14 19.29 18.80
C PHE A 175 -0.81 20.02 20.11
N PRO A 176 -1.80 20.32 20.97
CA PRO A 176 -1.56 20.77 22.35
C PRO A 176 -0.69 19.77 23.12
N SER A 177 0.16 20.25 24.04
CA SER A 177 1.13 19.41 24.79
C SER A 177 0.49 18.17 25.44
N GLU A 178 -0.70 18.30 26.01
CA GLU A 178 -1.42 17.19 26.65
C GLU A 178 -1.77 16.07 25.65
N VAL A 179 -2.14 16.43 24.42
CA VAL A 179 -2.43 15.49 23.33
C VAL A 179 -1.14 14.87 22.81
N GLN A 180 -0.04 15.63 22.76
CA GLN A 180 1.27 15.12 22.35
C GLN A 180 1.74 13.98 23.27
N ASP A 181 1.60 14.14 24.58
CA ASP A 181 2.04 13.12 25.54
C ASP A 181 1.24 11.83 25.39
N ARG A 182 -0.06 11.92 25.10
CA ARG A 182 -0.89 10.75 24.78
C ARG A 182 -0.46 10.04 23.49
N LEU A 183 -0.13 10.81 22.44
CA LEU A 183 0.38 10.23 21.19
C LEU A 183 1.76 9.59 21.37
N LYS A 184 2.63 10.14 22.22
CA LYS A 184 3.90 9.51 22.60
C LYS A 184 3.67 8.17 23.31
N ILE A 185 2.70 8.11 24.23
CA ILE A 185 2.30 6.84 24.88
C ILE A 185 1.85 5.83 23.82
N ALA A 186 0.97 6.23 22.90
CA ALA A 186 0.54 5.34 21.82
C ALA A 186 1.70 4.83 20.95
N TYR A 187 2.69 5.69 20.67
CA TYR A 187 3.91 5.31 19.96
C TYR A 187 4.76 4.30 20.75
N GLU A 188 4.98 4.51 22.04
CA GLU A 188 5.72 3.58 22.91
C GLU A 188 5.04 2.21 23.01
N LEU A 189 3.70 2.21 23.18
CA LEU A 189 2.90 0.99 23.17
C LEU A 189 3.01 0.26 21.82
N HIS A 190 3.00 1.01 20.71
CA HIS A 190 3.15 0.44 19.37
C HIS A 190 4.51 -0.25 19.18
N GLN A 191 5.60 0.39 19.61
CA GLN A 191 6.93 -0.22 19.57
C GLN A 191 7.00 -1.50 20.41
N LYS A 192 6.37 -1.50 21.58
CA LYS A 192 6.28 -2.68 22.43
C LYS A 192 5.50 -3.82 21.75
N ALA A 193 4.36 -3.51 21.13
CA ALA A 193 3.53 -4.50 20.46
C ALA A 193 4.23 -5.15 19.26
N LEU A 194 5.06 -4.42 18.51
CA LEU A 194 5.76 -4.95 17.32
C LEU A 194 6.75 -6.09 17.64
N GLY A 195 7.32 -6.07 18.84
CA GLY A 195 8.26 -7.09 19.32
C GLY A 195 7.62 -8.19 20.17
N GLU A 196 6.30 -8.14 20.36
CA GLU A 196 5.60 -9.05 21.27
C GLU A 196 5.33 -10.41 20.59
N ASN A 197 5.45 -11.49 21.37
CA ASN A 197 5.14 -12.85 20.93
C ASN A 197 3.91 -13.43 21.66
N ASP A 198 3.51 -12.85 22.79
CA ASP A 198 2.26 -13.17 23.46
C ASP A 198 1.09 -12.42 22.80
N LEU A 199 0.26 -13.16 22.05
CA LEU A 199 -0.92 -12.62 21.37
C LEU A 199 -1.90 -11.92 22.31
N SER A 200 -2.02 -12.37 23.56
CA SER A 200 -2.93 -11.74 24.53
C SER A 200 -2.42 -10.36 24.96
N LEU A 201 -1.10 -10.24 25.14
CA LEU A 201 -0.48 -8.96 25.48
C LEU A 201 -0.46 -8.04 24.26
N GLU A 202 -0.10 -8.54 23.08
CA GLU A 202 -0.15 -7.80 21.81
C GLU A 202 -1.54 -7.19 21.59
N ARG A 203 -2.61 -7.97 21.78
CA ARG A 203 -4.00 -7.48 21.71
C ARG A 203 -4.28 -6.36 22.70
N SER A 204 -3.91 -6.52 23.96
CA SER A 204 -4.13 -5.50 24.99
C SER A 204 -3.44 -4.19 24.62
N LEU A 205 -2.19 -4.26 24.14
CA LEU A 205 -1.44 -3.10 23.68
C LEU A 205 -2.10 -2.44 22.47
N VAL A 206 -2.48 -3.22 21.44
CA VAL A 206 -3.14 -2.72 20.23
C VAL A 206 -4.48 -2.07 20.54
N GLN A 207 -5.25 -2.63 21.48
CA GLN A 207 -6.51 -2.05 21.93
C GLN A 207 -6.30 -0.66 22.58
N SER A 208 -5.31 -0.53 23.47
CA SER A 208 -4.98 0.77 24.08
C SER A 208 -4.48 1.79 23.05
N ILE A 209 -3.67 1.37 22.07
CA ILE A 209 -3.22 2.23 20.97
C ILE A 209 -4.42 2.71 20.15
N LEU A 210 -5.34 1.80 19.82
CA LEU A 210 -6.52 2.10 19.03
C LEU A 210 -7.41 3.12 19.72
N GLU A 211 -7.65 2.98 21.01
CA GLU A 211 -8.45 3.91 21.81
C GLU A 211 -7.85 5.31 21.78
N ILE A 212 -6.54 5.44 22.02
CA ILE A 212 -5.85 6.75 21.99
C ILE A 212 -5.93 7.36 20.59
N ARG A 213 -5.60 6.59 19.54
CA ARG A 213 -5.56 7.08 18.16
C ARG A 213 -6.95 7.45 17.65
N LYS A 214 -8.00 6.68 17.96
CA LYS A 214 -9.38 7.00 17.54
C LYS A 214 -9.92 8.27 18.17
N GLU A 215 -9.50 8.60 19.39
CA GLU A 215 -9.93 9.83 20.07
C GLU A 215 -9.24 11.07 19.53
N ILE A 216 -7.96 10.95 19.14
CA ILE A 216 -7.11 12.10 18.83
C ILE A 216 -6.97 12.35 17.32
N LEU A 217 -6.78 11.29 16.54
CA LEU A 217 -6.41 11.41 15.12
C LEU A 217 -7.65 11.54 14.24
N ASP A 218 -7.47 12.19 13.09
CA ASP A 218 -8.49 12.21 12.04
C ASP A 218 -8.87 10.76 11.64
N PRO A 219 -10.17 10.45 11.38
CA PRO A 219 -10.61 9.11 10.99
C PRO A 219 -9.90 8.51 9.77
N TYR A 220 -9.31 9.36 8.91
CA TYR A 220 -8.58 8.94 7.72
C TYR A 220 -7.06 8.98 7.90
N ASN A 221 -6.56 9.22 9.11
CA ASN A 221 -5.14 9.22 9.41
C ASN A 221 -4.51 7.83 9.15
N LEU A 222 -3.32 7.83 8.53
CA LEU A 222 -2.62 6.60 8.15
C LEU A 222 -2.25 5.72 9.35
N GLU A 223 -1.77 6.31 10.45
CA GLU A 223 -1.39 5.56 11.65
C GLU A 223 -2.61 4.92 12.31
N LEU A 224 -3.74 5.63 12.35
CA LEU A 224 -5.00 5.08 12.82
C LEU A 224 -5.45 3.93 11.92
N HIS A 225 -5.41 4.11 10.60
CA HIS A 225 -5.75 3.07 9.64
C HIS A 225 -4.90 1.80 9.84
N GLN A 226 -3.59 1.94 10.03
CA GLN A 226 -2.69 0.82 10.33
C GLN A 226 -3.06 0.11 11.63
N THR A 227 -3.39 0.86 12.69
CA THR A 227 -3.85 0.27 13.96
C THR A 227 -5.17 -0.48 13.78
N ILE A 228 -6.12 0.06 13.01
CA ILE A 228 -7.40 -0.60 12.74
C ILE A 228 -7.16 -1.93 11.99
N CYS A 229 -6.28 -1.95 10.98
CA CYS A 229 -5.88 -3.17 10.26
C CYS A 229 -5.26 -4.23 11.18
N TRP A 230 -4.42 -3.80 12.13
CA TRP A 230 -3.81 -4.70 13.12
C TRP A 230 -4.86 -5.25 14.10
N ALA A 231 -5.70 -4.37 14.65
CA ALA A 231 -6.78 -4.73 15.55
C ALA A 231 -7.75 -5.71 14.90
N MET A 232 -8.13 -5.49 13.63
CA MET A 232 -8.96 -6.43 12.85
C MET A 232 -8.30 -7.80 12.74
N SER A 233 -6.99 -7.83 12.44
CA SER A 233 -6.26 -9.09 12.26
C SER A 233 -6.22 -9.92 13.55
N LEU A 234 -6.01 -9.27 14.70
CA LEU A 234 -6.06 -9.93 16.02
C LEU A 234 -7.47 -10.41 16.34
N ALA A 235 -8.49 -9.59 16.09
CA ALA A 235 -9.89 -9.96 16.30
C ALA A 235 -10.31 -11.20 15.51
N LEU A 236 -9.84 -11.34 14.27
CA LEU A 236 -10.07 -12.52 13.45
C LEU A 236 -9.42 -13.78 14.04
N LEU A 237 -8.22 -13.67 14.64
CA LEU A 237 -7.57 -14.80 15.33
C LEU A 237 -8.37 -15.25 16.56
N ASP A 238 -9.05 -14.31 17.22
CA ASP A 238 -9.85 -14.56 18.41
C ASP A 238 -11.28 -14.98 18.12
N ASN A 239 -11.64 -15.01 16.84
CA ASN A 239 -13.01 -15.22 16.38
C ASN A 239 -13.98 -14.16 16.96
N ASP A 240 -13.50 -12.95 17.26
CA ASP A 240 -14.33 -11.80 17.60
C ASP A 240 -14.85 -11.14 16.31
N ILE A 241 -15.86 -11.79 15.74
CA ILE A 241 -16.46 -11.44 14.46
C ILE A 241 -17.10 -10.04 14.51
N GLN A 242 -17.68 -9.63 15.64
CA GLN A 242 -18.36 -8.34 15.76
C GLN A 242 -17.35 -7.18 15.76
N PHE A 243 -16.25 -7.33 16.48
CA PHE A 243 -15.19 -6.31 16.51
C PHE A 243 -14.44 -6.27 15.18
N ALA A 244 -14.06 -7.42 14.61
CA ALA A 244 -13.44 -7.51 13.29
C ALA A 244 -14.29 -6.82 12.21
N ARG A 245 -15.61 -7.03 12.23
CA ARG A 245 -16.56 -6.38 11.33
C ARG A 245 -16.57 -4.86 11.46
N ASN A 246 -16.53 -4.34 12.69
CA ASN A 246 -16.49 -2.89 12.91
C ASN A 246 -15.18 -2.29 12.40
N MET A 247 -14.04 -2.93 12.64
CA MET A 247 -12.75 -2.49 12.10
C MET A 247 -12.73 -2.55 10.56
N CYS A 248 -13.29 -3.60 9.96
CA CYS A 248 -13.39 -3.73 8.50
C CYS A 248 -14.26 -2.62 7.88
N ARG A 249 -15.35 -2.21 8.56
CA ARG A 249 -16.15 -1.05 8.14
C ARG A 249 -15.35 0.24 8.15
N ASP A 250 -14.60 0.50 9.22
CA ASP A 250 -13.75 1.68 9.32
C ASP A 250 -12.68 1.69 8.20
N ILE A 251 -12.05 0.54 7.93
CA ILE A 251 -11.09 0.35 6.82
C ILE A 251 -11.74 0.69 5.48
N VAL A 252 -12.91 0.13 5.18
CA VAL A 252 -13.64 0.40 3.93
C VAL A 252 -13.92 1.90 3.80
N GLN A 253 -14.40 2.56 4.86
CA GLN A 253 -14.65 4.00 4.84
C GLN A 253 -13.39 4.81 4.55
N THR A 254 -12.25 4.47 5.17
CA THR A 254 -10.96 5.13 4.86
C THR A 254 -10.57 4.94 3.40
N LEU A 255 -10.63 3.70 2.88
CA LEU A 255 -10.28 3.40 1.50
C LEU A 255 -11.18 4.13 0.51
N GLU A 256 -12.48 4.20 0.79
CA GLU A 256 -13.43 4.94 -0.04
C GLU A 256 -13.12 6.42 -0.08
N ALA A 257 -12.86 7.04 1.08
CA ALA A 257 -12.53 8.46 1.18
C ALA A 257 -11.23 8.82 0.44
N VAL A 258 -10.22 7.95 0.54
CA VAL A 258 -8.89 8.22 -0.03
C VAL A 258 -8.81 7.89 -1.52
N LEU A 259 -9.46 6.81 -1.98
CA LEU A 259 -9.30 6.31 -3.34
C LEU A 259 -10.35 6.85 -4.31
N LYS A 260 -11.65 6.88 -3.93
CA LYS A 260 -12.74 7.21 -4.85
C LYS A 260 -12.61 8.56 -5.56
N PRO A 261 -12.10 9.65 -4.94
CA PRO A 261 -12.01 10.95 -5.61
C PRO A 261 -11.18 10.95 -6.90
N GLY A 262 -10.24 10.01 -7.07
CA GLY A 262 -9.34 9.97 -8.23
C GLY A 262 -9.15 8.60 -8.87
N MET A 263 -9.60 7.54 -8.21
CA MET A 263 -9.64 6.17 -8.70
C MET A 263 -10.94 5.49 -8.26
N PRO A 264 -11.94 5.38 -9.16
CA PRO A 264 -13.24 4.85 -8.78
C PRO A 264 -13.21 3.35 -8.45
N MET A 265 -12.24 2.59 -9.00
CA MET A 265 -12.15 1.14 -8.85
C MET A 265 -10.73 0.73 -8.46
N HIS A 266 -10.53 0.23 -7.24
CA HIS A 266 -9.22 -0.24 -6.75
C HIS A 266 -9.31 -1.68 -6.20
N PRO A 267 -8.36 -2.59 -6.53
CA PRO A 267 -8.34 -3.97 -6.03
C PRO A 267 -8.43 -4.09 -4.50
N LEU A 268 -7.63 -3.34 -3.76
CA LEU A 268 -7.65 -3.33 -2.29
C LEU A 268 -9.05 -3.06 -1.69
N LEU A 269 -9.80 -2.09 -2.23
CA LEU A 269 -11.16 -1.82 -1.77
C LEU A 269 -12.09 -3.01 -2.08
N SER A 270 -11.93 -3.65 -3.24
CA SER A 270 -12.70 -4.85 -3.58
C SER A 270 -12.44 -6.01 -2.62
N THR A 271 -11.18 -6.24 -2.23
CA THR A 271 -10.80 -7.25 -1.25
C THR A 271 -11.43 -6.95 0.11
N GLN A 272 -11.37 -5.71 0.59
CA GLN A 272 -11.97 -5.34 1.87
C GLN A 272 -13.50 -5.40 1.86
N LEU A 273 -14.15 -5.05 0.75
CA LEU A 273 -15.60 -5.25 0.60
C LEU A 273 -15.97 -6.75 0.64
N PHE A 274 -15.15 -7.63 0.07
CA PHE A 274 -15.38 -9.07 0.16
C PHE A 274 -15.32 -9.53 1.62
N THR A 275 -14.23 -9.20 2.32
CA THR A 275 -14.05 -9.52 3.76
C THR A 275 -15.22 -8.99 4.58
N LEU A 276 -15.66 -7.74 4.32
CA LEU A 276 -16.79 -7.16 5.02
C LEU A 276 -18.08 -7.95 4.78
N ALA A 277 -18.34 -8.42 3.55
CA ALA A 277 -19.52 -9.23 3.26
C ALA A 277 -19.51 -10.57 4.00
N GLU A 278 -18.34 -11.21 4.13
CA GLU A 278 -18.16 -12.42 4.95
C GLU A 278 -18.47 -12.14 6.42
N LEU A 279 -17.93 -11.05 6.96
CA LEU A 279 -18.12 -10.62 8.34
C LEU A 279 -19.57 -10.20 8.65
N GLU A 280 -20.26 -9.55 7.72
CA GLU A 280 -21.70 -9.24 7.87
C GLU A 280 -22.53 -10.52 7.87
N THR A 281 -22.18 -11.50 7.03
CA THR A 281 -22.86 -12.80 7.02
C THR A 281 -22.66 -13.54 8.34
N ALA A 282 -21.43 -13.57 8.85
CA ALA A 282 -21.10 -14.20 10.13
C ALA A 282 -21.78 -13.51 11.34
N ASN A 283 -22.05 -12.20 11.25
CA ASN A 283 -22.88 -11.47 12.24
C ASN A 283 -24.40 -11.63 12.02
N GLY A 284 -24.85 -12.45 11.06
CA GLY A 284 -26.28 -12.64 10.77
C GLY A 284 -26.93 -11.51 9.95
N ASN A 285 -26.16 -10.51 9.51
CA ASN A 285 -26.65 -9.35 8.75
C ASN A 285 -26.73 -9.64 7.24
N ARG A 286 -27.49 -10.68 6.87
CA ARG A 286 -27.55 -11.20 5.48
C ARG A 286 -27.91 -10.16 4.42
N ASN A 287 -28.83 -9.23 4.74
CA ASN A 287 -29.22 -8.16 3.81
C ASN A 287 -28.06 -7.18 3.53
N GLU A 288 -27.30 -6.85 4.57
CA GLU A 288 -26.15 -5.98 4.42
C GLU A 288 -25.02 -6.70 3.68
N ALA A 289 -24.78 -7.98 3.99
CA ALA A 289 -23.83 -8.81 3.25
C ALA A 289 -24.13 -8.83 1.74
N LYS A 290 -25.42 -8.98 1.35
CA LYS A 290 -25.85 -8.90 -0.06
C LYS A 290 -25.53 -7.55 -0.69
N ARG A 291 -25.79 -6.45 0.03
CA ARG A 291 -25.50 -5.09 -0.46
C ARG A 291 -23.99 -4.91 -0.68
N VAL A 292 -23.18 -5.31 0.30
CA VAL A 292 -21.72 -5.16 0.27
C VAL A 292 -21.08 -6.03 -0.82
N ILE A 293 -21.46 -7.32 -0.94
CA ILE A 293 -20.89 -8.18 -1.99
C ILE A 293 -21.32 -7.72 -3.38
N SER A 294 -22.55 -7.22 -3.54
CA SER A 294 -23.00 -6.65 -4.83
C SER A 294 -22.15 -5.44 -5.24
N GLU A 295 -21.71 -4.64 -4.27
CA GLU A 295 -20.77 -3.56 -4.52
C GLU A 295 -19.38 -4.11 -4.86
N CYS A 296 -18.85 -5.06 -4.09
CA CYS A 296 -17.57 -5.75 -4.36
C CYS A 296 -17.50 -6.27 -5.82
N ILE A 297 -18.55 -6.94 -6.29
CA ILE A 297 -18.65 -7.50 -7.65
C ILE A 297 -18.42 -6.41 -8.72
N LYS A 298 -18.92 -5.19 -8.52
CA LYS A 298 -18.68 -4.08 -9.48
C LYS A 298 -17.20 -3.75 -9.59
N TYR A 299 -16.47 -3.73 -8.47
CA TYR A 299 -15.04 -3.46 -8.44
C TYR A 299 -14.25 -4.61 -9.06
N VAL A 300 -14.52 -5.86 -8.65
CA VAL A 300 -13.79 -7.03 -9.13
C VAL A 300 -14.00 -7.23 -10.63
N ARG A 301 -15.21 -6.95 -11.15
CA ARG A 301 -15.51 -7.01 -12.59
C ARG A 301 -14.57 -6.13 -13.41
N ILE A 302 -14.28 -4.91 -12.94
CA ILE A 302 -13.42 -3.96 -13.64
C ILE A 302 -11.94 -4.25 -13.39
N THR A 303 -11.57 -4.56 -12.15
CA THR A 303 -10.17 -4.71 -11.76
C THR A 303 -9.60 -6.08 -12.19
N HIS A 304 -10.31 -7.16 -11.92
CA HIS A 304 -9.84 -8.52 -12.16
C HIS A 304 -10.46 -9.18 -13.41
N GLY A 305 -11.60 -8.69 -13.89
CA GLY A 305 -12.33 -9.26 -15.04
C GLY A 305 -13.32 -10.35 -14.62
N GLU A 306 -14.30 -10.62 -15.49
CA GLU A 306 -15.35 -11.64 -15.25
C GLU A 306 -14.81 -13.07 -15.30
N GLU A 307 -13.70 -13.26 -16.00
CA GLU A 307 -12.96 -14.51 -16.11
C GLU A 307 -12.14 -14.84 -14.86
N SER A 308 -11.98 -13.90 -13.92
CA SER A 308 -11.13 -14.09 -12.75
C SER A 308 -11.74 -15.03 -11.70
N GLN A 309 -10.87 -15.73 -10.97
CA GLN A 309 -11.29 -16.56 -9.85
C GLN A 309 -11.99 -15.74 -8.75
N LEU A 310 -11.49 -14.54 -8.46
CA LEU A 310 -12.08 -13.64 -7.47
C LEU A 310 -13.50 -13.21 -7.87
N TYR A 311 -13.74 -12.90 -9.14
CA TYR A 311 -15.08 -12.56 -9.63
C TYR A 311 -16.06 -13.73 -9.44
N ASN A 312 -15.65 -14.94 -9.84
CA ASN A 312 -16.45 -16.14 -9.68
C ASN A 312 -16.76 -16.44 -8.21
N LYS A 313 -15.77 -16.29 -7.32
CA LYS A 313 -15.97 -16.43 -5.86
C LYS A 313 -17.00 -15.43 -5.33
N ALA A 314 -16.92 -14.16 -5.75
CA ALA A 314 -17.87 -13.13 -5.30
C ALA A 314 -19.29 -13.38 -5.80
N MET A 315 -19.44 -13.84 -7.05
CA MET A 315 -20.73 -14.24 -7.62
C MET A 315 -21.33 -15.44 -6.89
N LEU A 316 -20.54 -16.48 -6.62
CA LEU A 316 -20.98 -17.65 -5.86
C LEU A 316 -21.37 -17.28 -4.42
N PHE A 317 -20.62 -16.38 -3.79
CA PHE A 317 -20.95 -15.85 -2.46
C PHE A 317 -22.29 -15.10 -2.48
N LEU A 318 -22.54 -14.24 -3.46
CA LEU A 318 -23.83 -13.57 -3.58
C LEU A 318 -24.99 -14.57 -3.76
N LEU A 319 -24.79 -15.63 -4.55
CA LEU A 319 -25.79 -16.69 -4.75
C LEU A 319 -26.09 -17.46 -3.46
N SER A 320 -25.09 -17.72 -2.62
CA SER A 320 -25.29 -18.44 -1.35
C SER A 320 -26.07 -17.64 -0.31
N LEU A 321 -26.15 -16.31 -0.49
CA LEU A 321 -26.97 -15.42 0.33
C LEU A 321 -28.44 -15.38 -0.12
N ASN A 322 -28.79 -15.88 -1.30
CA ASN A 322 -30.20 -16.01 -1.69
C ASN A 322 -30.90 -17.16 -0.97
#